data_AF-U9TEM3-F1
#
_entry.id   AF-U9TEM3-F1
#
_cell.length_a   1.000
_cell.length_b   1.000
_cell.length_c   1.000
_cell.angle_alpha   90.00
_cell.angle_beta   90.00
_cell.angle_gamma   90.00
#
_symmetry.space_group_name_H-M   'P 1'
#
loop_
_entity.id
_entity.type
_entity.pdbx_description
1 polymer ?
#
loop_
_entity_poly.entity_id
_entity_poly.type
_entity_poly.pdbx_seq_one_letter_code
_entity_poly.pdbx_strand_id
1 'polypeptide(L)'
;MCNAIYFQHKFIEWTSGNDDIDKFIQDTQLSSHDDVEKAIELIPYDRFYDKMHVAKDKFSKVYRAKWIDGNINNWDNENQNWKRKGYNMFVTLKTSKNIIIEIENEINRVYGITQHPNTKNYIMVLNYKYWTSGNNDIDKFIQNTQLSSHDNVEKVLEWIPYHRFYDIKYITKDESYRANWVDGNISHWDNENQNWKRKSHYMFVTLKSLLSNTKNITNEIENEINRPYGITQDPKTKNYMIVFNDICEKCNKLCSSIHFQRNFKNWTSGNNEIDKFIQDTQLSAHDDAKTALEWIPYDRFYNIKCITQGGFDKSLNTLKNITIEIENEINGPYGITQDPETNNYMIVFNEICEKCSKVCNSIHFQRNFESWTSGNDDIDKFIQETQLSTHDNAKTALEWIPYDRLYGIEYIGKYEFGEVYIANWIDGNIFYWDNENQNWNRYNCNMFVNLKSLNTPTNFISGFTNKNPKTKNYMIIWDNVCEKCNYKCYAIYFQRNFKNWTSDNDNIDKFIKNTQLSEHTYYGTIENVLEWIPYDRFYDIKYIAEDEFGKVYRANWIDGNITNWNSKNQNWKRKDYNMFVNLKSLNAPKNVTIEIENKV
;
A
#
# COMPACT_ATOMS: atom_id res chain seq x y z
N MET A 1 47.23 40.93 33.34
CA MET A 1 48.70 40.90 33.28
C MET A 1 49.07 40.63 31.82
N CYS A 2 49.91 41.45 31.20
CA CYS A 2 50.11 41.44 29.74
C CYS A 2 50.89 40.18 29.29
N ASN A 3 50.35 39.40 28.35
CA ASN A 3 50.97 38.17 27.85
C ASN A 3 52.34 38.41 27.19
N ALA A 4 52.55 39.59 26.60
CA ALA A 4 53.81 39.96 25.95
C ALA A 4 55.02 39.95 26.91
N ILE A 5 54.81 40.25 28.20
CA ILE A 5 55.88 40.24 29.21
C ILE A 5 56.44 38.82 29.38
N TYR A 6 55.56 37.81 29.40
CA TYR A 6 55.98 36.42 29.55
C TYR A 6 56.73 35.88 28.33
N PHE A 7 56.37 36.34 27.13
CA PHE A 7 57.11 35.99 25.91
C PHE A 7 58.52 36.60 25.89
N GLN A 8 58.65 37.88 26.27
CA GLN A 8 59.94 38.60 26.28
C GLN A 8 61.01 37.90 27.12
N HIS A 9 60.63 37.34 28.27
CA HIS A 9 61.56 36.60 29.13
C HIS A 9 62.15 35.35 28.47
N LYS A 10 61.48 34.80 27.45
CA LYS A 10 61.90 33.58 26.75
C LYS A 10 62.59 33.82 25.41
N PHE A 11 62.74 35.06 24.95
CA PHE A 11 63.35 35.35 23.63
C PHE A 11 64.81 34.89 23.51
N ILE A 12 65.52 34.81 24.63
CA ILE A 12 66.93 34.37 24.68
C ILE A 12 67.04 32.83 24.71
N GLU A 13 65.93 32.12 24.95
CA GLU A 13 65.91 30.66 25.14
C GLU A 13 65.81 29.87 23.82
N TRP A 14 65.52 30.52 22.70
CA TRP A 14 65.36 29.88 21.40
C TRP A 14 65.80 30.76 20.23
N THR A 15 66.20 30.13 19.13
CA THR A 15 66.44 30.78 17.83
C THR A 15 66.07 29.80 16.72
N SER A 16 65.53 30.31 15.62
CA SER A 16 65.30 29.52 14.41
C SER A 16 66.56 29.38 13.54
N GLY A 17 67.59 30.20 13.82
CA GLY A 17 68.78 30.35 12.97
C GLY A 17 68.58 31.31 11.80
N ASN A 18 67.49 32.09 11.77
CA ASN A 18 67.24 33.17 10.82
C ASN A 18 66.67 34.39 11.55
N ASP A 19 67.41 35.50 11.53
CA ASP A 19 67.09 36.72 12.28
C ASP A 19 65.76 37.35 11.85
N ASP A 20 65.40 37.28 10.56
CA ASP A 20 64.13 37.82 10.05
C ASP A 20 62.92 37.04 10.57
N ILE A 21 63.04 35.70 10.66
CA ILE A 21 61.99 34.83 11.19
C ILE A 21 61.90 34.97 12.71
N ASP A 22 63.04 35.04 13.40
CA ASP A 22 63.08 35.24 14.86
C ASP A 22 62.41 36.58 15.22
N LYS A 23 62.76 37.65 14.51
CA LYS A 23 62.14 38.96 14.67
C LYS A 23 60.64 38.93 14.36
N PHE A 24 60.23 38.29 13.26
CA PHE A 24 58.82 38.16 12.90
C PHE A 24 58.00 37.44 13.99
N ILE A 25 58.50 36.31 14.50
CA ILE A 25 57.84 35.58 15.59
C ILE A 25 57.76 36.45 16.84
N GLN A 26 58.85 37.12 17.22
CA GLN A 26 58.85 38.03 18.38
C GLN A 26 57.86 39.19 18.21
N ASP A 27 57.79 39.82 17.03
CA ASP A 27 56.85 40.90 16.73
C ASP A 27 55.38 40.41 16.83
N THR A 28 55.08 39.20 16.37
CA THR A 28 53.74 38.60 16.51
C THR A 28 53.39 38.28 17.97
N GLN A 29 54.37 37.82 18.77
CA GLN A 29 54.18 37.55 20.19
C GLN A 29 53.99 38.84 21.00
N LEU A 30 54.72 39.91 20.67
CA LEU A 30 54.56 41.22 21.30
C LEU A 30 53.20 41.85 20.97
N SER A 31 52.75 41.75 19.72
CA SER A 31 51.45 42.30 19.30
C SER A 31 50.23 41.53 19.81
N SER A 32 50.42 40.31 20.35
CA SER A 32 49.35 39.46 20.91
C SER A 32 48.89 39.84 22.33
N HIS A 33 48.86 41.14 22.66
CA HIS A 33 48.61 41.67 24.01
C HIS A 33 47.33 41.14 24.66
N ASP A 34 46.20 41.17 23.94
CA ASP A 34 44.87 40.80 24.44
C ASP A 34 44.44 39.37 24.06
N ASP A 35 45.18 38.73 23.14
CA ASP A 35 44.80 37.47 22.54
C ASP A 35 46.04 36.61 22.26
N VAL A 36 46.50 35.88 23.29
CA VAL A 36 47.68 34.99 23.23
C VAL A 36 47.55 33.92 22.15
N GLU A 37 46.33 33.63 21.73
CA GLU A 37 46.02 32.65 20.72
C GLU A 37 46.44 33.10 19.30
N LYS A 38 46.71 34.40 19.09
CA LYS A 38 47.30 34.96 17.86
C LYS A 38 48.82 34.92 17.83
N ALA A 39 49.48 34.59 18.95
CA ALA A 39 50.92 34.48 19.01
C ALA A 39 51.40 33.31 18.13
N ILE A 40 52.36 33.57 17.24
CA ILE A 40 53.03 32.53 16.47
C ILE A 40 54.17 31.97 17.34
N GLU A 41 54.37 30.65 17.37
CA GLU A 41 55.49 30.02 18.07
C GLU A 41 56.46 29.30 17.12
N LEU A 42 57.72 29.21 17.52
CA LEU A 42 58.68 28.31 16.89
C LEU A 42 58.46 26.90 17.45
N ILE A 43 57.99 25.98 16.60
CA ILE A 43 57.62 24.63 17.02
C ILE A 43 58.71 23.64 16.58
N PRO A 44 59.31 22.87 17.50
CA PRO A 44 60.27 21.83 17.13
C PRO A 44 59.65 20.77 16.20
N TYR A 45 60.34 20.41 15.13
CA TYR A 45 59.78 19.59 14.04
C TYR A 45 59.44 18.14 14.45
N ASP A 46 60.10 17.65 15.50
CA ASP A 46 59.89 16.36 16.14
C ASP A 46 58.60 16.28 16.96
N ARG A 47 57.96 17.42 17.25
CA ARG A 47 56.63 17.48 17.89
C ARG A 47 55.47 17.13 16.95
N PHE A 48 55.78 16.83 15.68
CA PHE A 48 54.81 16.43 14.67
C PHE A 48 55.01 14.96 14.26
N TYR A 49 53.93 14.17 14.34
CA TYR A 49 53.89 12.75 13.93
C TYR A 49 52.70 12.46 13.00
N ASP A 50 52.58 11.23 12.50
CA ASP A 50 51.57 10.84 11.49
C ASP A 50 51.52 11.77 10.27
N LYS A 51 52.69 12.13 9.74
CA LYS A 51 52.84 13.06 8.61
C LYS A 51 52.33 12.42 7.31
N MET A 52 51.22 12.91 6.79
CA MET A 52 50.58 12.43 5.56
C MET A 52 50.62 13.52 4.49
N HIS A 53 51.12 13.22 3.30
CA HIS A 53 51.11 14.16 2.18
C HIS A 53 49.67 14.42 1.70
N VAL A 54 49.30 15.70 1.56
CA VAL A 54 47.95 16.13 1.15
C VAL A 54 47.96 16.65 -0.29
N ALA A 55 48.84 17.61 -0.57
CA ALA A 55 48.89 18.28 -1.87
C ALA A 55 50.30 18.80 -2.16
N LYS A 56 50.61 18.93 -3.45
CA LYS A 56 51.86 19.53 -3.94
C LYS A 56 51.59 20.26 -5.24
N ASP A 57 52.02 21.51 -5.32
CA ASP A 57 52.02 22.31 -6.55
C ASP A 57 53.45 22.78 -6.87
N LYS A 58 53.59 23.71 -7.83
CA LYS A 58 54.89 24.26 -8.27
C LYS A 58 55.61 25.10 -7.19
N PHE A 59 54.88 25.61 -6.21
CA PHE A 59 55.31 26.59 -5.22
C PHE A 59 55.22 26.09 -3.77
N SER A 60 54.36 25.10 -3.47
CA SER A 60 54.07 24.63 -2.12
C SER A 60 53.94 23.10 -2.03
N LYS A 61 54.19 22.56 -0.83
CA LYS A 61 53.88 21.20 -0.40
C LYS A 61 53.09 21.28 0.89
N VAL A 62 52.01 20.51 0.97
CA VAL A 62 51.08 20.49 2.09
C VAL A 62 51.05 19.10 2.69
N TYR A 63 51.27 19.02 3.99
CA TYR A 63 51.16 17.78 4.76
C TYR A 63 50.17 17.96 5.90
N ARG A 64 49.46 16.89 6.25
CA ARG A 64 48.75 16.74 7.52
C ARG A 64 49.71 16.16 8.54
N ALA A 65 49.67 16.63 9.77
CA ALA A 65 50.37 15.99 10.89
C ALA A 65 49.54 16.09 12.17
N LYS A 66 49.83 15.22 13.15
CA LYS A 66 49.38 15.41 14.54
C LYS A 66 50.44 16.17 15.31
N TRP A 67 50.01 17.17 16.05
CA TRP A 67 50.87 17.98 16.90
C TRP A 67 50.69 17.59 18.37
N ILE A 68 51.76 17.13 19.01
CA ILE A 68 51.72 16.58 20.37
C ILE A 68 51.26 17.63 21.38
N ASP A 69 51.83 18.82 21.30
CA ASP A 69 51.69 19.85 22.35
C ASP A 69 50.35 20.57 22.32
N GLY A 70 49.80 20.77 21.11
CA GLY A 70 48.69 21.70 20.92
C GLY A 70 49.11 23.16 21.13
N ASN A 71 48.18 24.07 20.86
CA ASN A 71 48.47 25.50 20.84
C ASN A 71 48.51 26.13 22.23
N ILE A 72 49.23 27.23 22.36
CA ILE A 72 49.27 28.06 23.57
C ILE A 72 47.86 28.52 23.93
N ASN A 73 47.48 28.35 25.20
CA ASN A 73 46.18 28.73 25.73
C ASN A 73 46.29 29.91 26.71
N ASN A 74 47.04 29.77 27.80
CA ASN A 74 47.22 30.82 28.80
C ASN A 74 48.46 30.55 29.66
N TRP A 75 48.97 31.60 30.31
CA TRP A 75 50.15 31.48 31.18
C TRP A 75 49.79 30.84 32.52
N ASP A 76 50.62 29.89 32.98
CA ASP A 76 50.55 29.28 34.31
C ASP A 76 51.56 29.94 35.25
N ASN A 77 51.07 30.71 36.23
CA ASN A 77 51.93 31.37 37.22
C ASN A 77 52.59 30.37 38.19
N GLU A 78 51.99 29.21 38.45
CA GLU A 78 52.55 28.24 39.40
C GLU A 78 53.72 27.48 38.78
N ASN A 79 53.55 27.05 37.53
CA ASN A 79 54.54 26.28 36.79
C ASN A 79 55.51 27.14 35.97
N GLN A 80 55.32 28.47 35.95
CA GLN A 80 56.08 29.44 35.15
C GLN A 80 56.19 29.01 33.66
N ASN A 81 55.10 28.50 33.11
CA ASN A 81 55.06 27.98 31.74
C ASN A 81 53.69 28.15 31.08
N TRP A 82 53.63 28.00 29.75
CA TRP A 82 52.38 28.10 29.00
C TRP A 82 51.53 26.83 29.15
N LYS A 83 50.27 26.98 29.57
CA LYS A 83 49.25 25.94 29.41
C LYS A 83 48.92 25.81 27.94
N ARG A 84 48.81 24.56 27.49
CA ARG A 84 48.46 24.23 26.11
C ARG A 84 47.06 23.61 26.03
N LYS A 85 46.40 23.81 24.90
CA LYS A 85 45.11 23.19 24.55
C LYS A 85 45.23 22.42 23.24
N GLY A 86 44.42 21.40 23.04
CA GLY A 86 44.43 20.61 21.81
C GLY A 86 45.62 19.65 21.70
N TYR A 87 45.99 18.96 22.78
CA TYR A 87 46.99 17.89 22.71
C TYR A 87 46.64 16.87 21.63
N ASN A 88 47.62 16.47 20.82
CA ASN A 88 47.45 15.58 19.67
C ASN A 88 46.49 16.09 18.58
N MET A 89 46.25 17.41 18.48
CA MET A 89 45.40 17.97 17.42
C MET A 89 46.03 17.80 16.04
N PHE A 90 45.18 17.75 15.01
CA PHE A 90 45.65 17.81 13.63
C PHE A 90 46.08 19.24 13.27
N VAL A 91 47.17 19.36 12.51
CA VAL A 91 47.68 20.61 11.94
C VAL A 91 48.05 20.41 10.47
N THR A 92 48.04 21.50 9.71
CA THR A 92 48.51 21.53 8.32
C THR A 92 49.92 22.11 8.28
N LEU A 93 50.86 21.38 7.70
CA LEU A 93 52.25 21.79 7.49
C LEU A 93 52.43 22.22 6.03
N LYS A 94 52.65 23.51 5.79
CA LYS A 94 52.74 24.09 4.43
C LYS A 94 54.14 24.66 4.17
N THR A 95 54.79 24.19 3.12
CA THR A 95 56.09 24.75 2.69
C THR A 95 55.88 25.92 1.74
N SER A 96 56.67 26.98 1.87
CA SER A 96 56.65 28.14 0.98
C SER A 96 58.05 28.60 0.60
N LYS A 97 58.18 29.35 -0.50
CA LYS A 97 59.40 30.08 -0.85
C LYS A 97 59.61 31.34 -0.01
N ASN A 98 58.52 32.00 0.42
CA ASN A 98 58.59 33.18 1.28
C ASN A 98 57.49 33.08 2.35
N ILE A 99 57.85 32.47 3.48
CA ILE A 99 56.90 32.12 4.53
C ILE A 99 56.30 33.35 5.22
N ILE A 100 57.05 34.45 5.38
CA ILE A 100 56.58 35.65 6.08
C ILE A 100 55.46 36.33 5.28
N ILE A 101 55.70 36.61 4.00
CA ILE A 101 54.67 37.20 3.11
C ILE A 101 53.45 36.29 3.04
N GLU A 102 53.66 34.98 3.02
CA GLU A 102 52.55 34.05 2.98
C GLU A 102 51.75 34.05 4.29
N ILE A 103 52.39 34.13 5.46
CA ILE A 103 51.70 34.26 6.76
C ILE A 103 50.91 35.58 6.82
N GLU A 104 51.48 36.69 6.38
CA GLU A 104 50.80 38.00 6.37
C GLU A 104 49.54 38.01 5.48
N ASN A 105 49.54 37.20 4.42
CA ASN A 105 48.41 37.04 3.51
C ASN A 105 47.53 35.81 3.82
N GLU A 106 47.89 35.01 4.83
CA GLU A 106 47.18 33.76 5.15
C GLU A 106 45.92 34.08 5.96
N ILE A 107 44.79 33.64 5.42
CA ILE A 107 43.47 33.84 6.04
C ILE A 107 43.25 32.80 7.15
N ASN A 108 43.96 31.68 7.09
CA ASN A 108 43.92 30.65 8.12
C ASN A 108 44.75 31.01 9.34
N ARG A 109 44.29 30.55 10.50
CA ARG A 109 45.05 30.71 11.74
C ARG A 109 46.41 30.00 11.64
N VAL A 110 47.47 30.77 11.79
CA VAL A 110 48.85 30.28 11.90
C VAL A 110 49.17 30.04 13.36
N TYR A 111 49.52 28.80 13.72
CA TYR A 111 49.96 28.47 15.08
C TYR A 111 51.45 28.70 15.27
N GLY A 112 52.23 28.49 14.21
CA GLY A 112 53.66 28.50 14.37
C GLY A 112 54.44 28.33 13.07
N ILE A 113 55.75 28.36 13.22
CA ILE A 113 56.72 28.02 12.18
C ILE A 113 57.55 26.85 12.71
N THR A 114 57.88 25.89 11.85
CA THR A 114 58.81 24.81 12.16
C THR A 114 59.88 24.72 11.09
N GLN A 115 61.07 24.25 11.44
CA GLN A 115 62.18 24.09 10.51
C GLN A 115 62.44 22.61 10.26
N HIS A 116 62.44 22.18 9.00
CA HIS A 116 62.72 20.79 8.67
C HIS A 116 64.20 20.46 9.00
N PRO A 117 64.49 19.40 9.77
CA PRO A 117 65.82 19.15 10.31
C PRO A 117 66.89 18.95 9.22
N ASN A 118 66.53 18.24 8.13
CA ASN A 118 67.45 17.93 7.03
C ASN A 118 67.57 19.05 5.99
N THR A 119 66.46 19.59 5.48
CA THR A 119 66.48 20.57 4.38
C THR A 119 66.69 22.01 4.87
N LYS A 120 66.56 22.27 6.18
CA LYS A 120 66.57 23.61 6.80
C LYS A 120 65.48 24.57 6.27
N ASN A 121 64.54 24.06 5.47
CA ASN A 121 63.41 24.85 5.00
C ASN A 121 62.42 25.10 6.13
N TYR A 122 61.91 26.33 6.19
CA TYR A 122 60.84 26.72 7.09
C TYR A 122 59.48 26.26 6.55
N ILE A 123 58.63 25.83 7.47
CA ILE A 123 57.32 25.25 7.22
C ILE A 123 56.32 25.93 8.14
N MET A 124 55.22 26.39 7.56
CA MET A 124 54.14 27.03 8.29
C MET A 124 53.26 25.96 8.94
N VAL A 125 52.90 26.18 10.21
CA VAL A 125 52.02 25.31 10.98
C VAL A 125 50.66 26.00 11.10
N LEU A 126 49.70 25.48 10.36
CA LEU A 126 48.38 26.06 10.19
C LEU A 126 47.33 25.27 10.95
N ASN A 127 46.26 25.97 11.36
CA ASN A 127 45.04 25.31 11.76
C ASN A 127 44.56 24.38 10.65
N TYR A 128 44.20 23.18 11.07
CA TYR A 128 43.90 22.11 10.16
C TYR A 128 42.52 22.30 9.53
N LYS A 129 42.52 22.69 8.25
CA LYS A 129 41.35 22.55 7.37
C LYS A 129 41.60 21.39 6.42
N TYR A 130 40.67 20.45 6.40
CA TYR A 130 40.74 19.15 5.71
C TYR A 130 40.85 19.25 4.17
N TRP A 131 40.90 20.43 3.55
CA TRP A 131 40.81 20.56 2.11
C TRP A 131 41.36 21.89 1.54
N THR A 132 41.85 21.84 0.30
CA THR A 132 42.03 22.98 -0.62
C THR A 132 41.63 22.48 -2.01
N SER A 133 40.97 23.33 -2.80
CA SER A 133 40.62 23.03 -4.19
C SER A 133 41.81 23.16 -5.14
N GLY A 134 42.91 23.77 -4.70
CA GLY A 134 44.00 24.21 -5.58
C GLY A 134 43.69 25.51 -6.34
N ASN A 135 42.55 26.16 -6.07
CA ASN A 135 42.18 27.47 -6.60
C ASN A 135 41.79 28.42 -5.46
N ASN A 136 42.54 29.51 -5.32
CA ASN A 136 42.37 30.47 -4.23
C ASN A 136 41.01 31.17 -4.23
N ASP A 137 40.41 31.41 -5.40
CA ASP A 137 39.11 32.08 -5.50
C ASP A 137 37.99 31.16 -4.99
N ILE A 138 38.01 29.88 -5.38
CA ILE A 138 37.05 28.86 -4.91
C ILE A 138 37.22 28.60 -3.42
N ASP A 139 38.47 28.50 -2.96
CA ASP A 139 38.79 28.32 -1.54
C ASP A 139 38.25 29.50 -0.72
N LYS A 140 38.43 30.73 -1.21
CA LYS A 140 37.90 31.94 -0.57
C LYS A 140 36.37 31.99 -0.60
N PHE A 141 35.74 31.60 -1.71
CA PHE A 141 34.29 31.56 -1.83
C PHE A 141 33.66 30.57 -0.83
N ILE A 142 34.13 29.33 -0.80
CA ILE A 142 33.65 28.31 0.16
C ILE A 142 33.87 28.81 1.61
N GLN A 143 35.03 29.40 1.91
CA GLN A 143 35.30 29.96 3.24
C GLN A 143 34.38 31.12 3.61
N ASN A 144 34.08 32.03 2.68
CA ASN A 144 33.14 33.12 2.92
C ASN A 144 31.74 32.58 3.26
N THR A 145 31.29 31.51 2.59
CA THR A 145 30.01 30.86 2.94
C THR A 145 30.04 30.22 4.34
N GLN A 146 31.17 29.62 4.73
CA GLN A 146 31.38 29.04 6.06
C GLN A 146 31.44 30.11 7.17
N LEU A 147 32.02 31.27 6.90
CA LEU A 147 32.11 32.37 7.86
C LEU A 147 30.79 33.12 8.02
N SER A 148 30.01 33.24 6.95
CA SER A 148 28.72 33.95 6.95
C SER A 148 27.55 33.11 7.46
N SER A 149 27.72 31.79 7.62
CA SER A 149 26.62 30.90 8.00
C SER A 149 26.14 31.06 9.44
N HIS A 150 26.95 31.65 10.34
CA HIS A 150 26.67 31.73 11.79
C HIS A 150 26.10 30.40 12.32
N ASP A 151 24.85 30.39 12.80
CA ASP A 151 24.18 29.20 13.36
C ASP A 151 23.53 28.29 12.31
N ASN A 152 23.47 28.69 11.04
CA ASN A 152 22.78 27.95 9.99
C ASN A 152 23.74 27.09 9.15
N VAL A 153 24.07 25.92 9.69
CA VAL A 153 24.93 24.91 9.06
C VAL A 153 24.41 24.45 7.68
N GLU A 154 23.11 24.57 7.40
CA GLU A 154 22.53 24.18 6.11
C GLU A 154 22.89 25.12 4.94
N LYS A 155 23.47 26.30 5.24
CA LYS A 155 23.96 27.25 4.22
C LYS A 155 25.46 27.10 3.94
N VAL A 156 26.14 26.20 4.63
CA VAL A 156 27.58 26.01 4.52
C VAL A 156 27.90 25.21 3.27
N LEU A 157 28.73 25.78 2.39
CA LEU A 157 29.37 24.99 1.34
C LEU A 157 30.63 24.30 1.88
N GLU A 158 30.91 23.13 1.33
CA GLU A 158 32.16 22.42 1.58
C GLU A 158 32.86 22.01 0.29
N TRP A 159 34.15 21.73 0.39
CA TRP A 159 34.85 21.02 -0.67
C TRP A 159 34.63 19.53 -0.50
N ILE A 160 34.16 18.89 -1.56
CA ILE A 160 33.87 17.45 -1.56
C ILE A 160 34.89 16.76 -2.47
N PRO A 161 35.78 15.92 -1.92
CA PRO A 161 36.73 15.19 -2.73
C PRO A 161 36.01 14.31 -3.76
N TYR A 162 36.37 14.43 -5.04
CA TYR A 162 35.64 13.78 -6.14
C TYR A 162 35.51 12.26 -6.00
N HIS A 163 36.50 11.59 -5.40
CA HIS A 163 36.49 10.15 -5.16
C HIS A 163 35.43 9.69 -4.14
N ARG A 164 34.73 10.60 -3.46
CA ARG A 164 33.59 10.31 -2.58
C ARG A 164 32.28 10.15 -3.35
N PHE A 165 32.31 10.39 -4.66
CA PHE A 165 31.19 10.12 -5.56
C PHE A 165 31.37 8.80 -6.30
N TYR A 166 30.28 8.05 -6.46
CA TYR A 166 30.25 6.81 -7.24
C TYR A 166 28.94 6.72 -8.05
N ASP A 167 28.88 5.77 -8.99
CA ASP A 167 27.80 5.65 -9.98
C ASP A 167 27.50 6.96 -10.73
N ILE A 168 28.53 7.71 -11.09
CA ILE A 168 28.39 9.00 -11.77
C ILE A 168 27.82 8.78 -13.18
N LYS A 169 26.63 9.34 -13.46
CA LYS A 169 25.91 9.17 -14.72
C LYS A 169 25.49 10.50 -15.32
N TYR A 170 25.61 10.63 -16.62
CA TYR A 170 25.19 11.83 -17.36
C TYR A 170 23.66 11.88 -17.51
N ILE A 171 23.05 13.07 -17.36
CA ILE A 171 21.57 13.25 -17.37
C ILE A 171 21.05 14.02 -18.61
N THR A 172 21.85 14.95 -19.17
CA THR A 172 21.58 15.85 -20.34
C THR A 172 20.92 17.23 -20.10
N LYS A 173 21.27 18.12 -21.03
CA LYS A 173 20.97 19.55 -21.33
C LYS A 173 21.84 20.65 -20.72
N ASP A 174 22.46 20.45 -19.56
CA ASP A 174 23.29 21.50 -18.90
C ASP A 174 24.61 20.97 -18.30
N GLU A 175 25.26 19.99 -18.95
CA GLU A 175 26.48 19.34 -18.42
C GLU A 175 26.35 18.82 -16.97
N SER A 176 25.16 18.32 -16.64
CA SER A 176 24.83 17.77 -15.32
C SER A 176 24.96 16.25 -15.26
N TYR A 177 25.46 15.77 -14.12
CA TYR A 177 25.63 14.36 -13.79
C TYR A 177 24.89 14.03 -12.49
N ARG A 178 24.41 12.80 -12.33
CA ARG A 178 23.93 12.27 -11.04
C ARG A 178 25.02 11.44 -10.41
N ALA A 179 25.16 11.49 -9.10
CA ALA A 179 26.07 10.64 -8.37
C ALA A 179 25.49 10.22 -7.02
N ASN A 180 26.01 9.12 -6.48
CA ASN A 180 25.84 8.79 -5.07
C ASN A 180 26.98 9.41 -4.27
N TRP A 181 26.68 10.03 -3.14
CA TRP A 181 27.66 10.64 -2.26
C TRP A 181 27.72 9.90 -0.92
N VAL A 182 28.89 9.33 -0.60
CA VAL A 182 29.05 8.46 0.58
C VAL A 182 28.97 9.21 1.91
N ASP A 183 29.45 10.45 1.98
CA ASP A 183 29.56 11.19 3.24
C ASP A 183 28.21 11.70 3.72
N GLY A 184 27.34 12.12 2.80
CA GLY A 184 26.18 12.91 3.13
C GLY A 184 26.54 14.33 3.59
N ASN A 185 25.54 15.19 3.75
CA ASN A 185 25.77 16.61 4.00
C ASN A 185 26.06 16.92 5.48
N ILE A 186 26.81 17.99 5.72
CA ILE A 186 27.13 18.47 7.08
C ILE A 186 25.83 18.77 7.84
N SER A 187 25.76 18.30 9.09
CA SER A 187 24.60 18.54 9.97
C SER A 187 24.89 19.55 11.07
N HIS A 188 25.93 19.34 11.89
CA HIS A 188 26.32 20.20 13.00
C HIS A 188 27.74 19.85 13.49
N TRP A 189 28.35 20.74 14.26
CA TRP A 189 29.66 20.54 14.86
C TRP A 189 29.55 19.73 16.16
N ASP A 190 30.39 18.70 16.31
CA ASP A 190 30.54 17.91 17.53
C ASP A 190 31.73 18.42 18.33
N ASN A 191 31.45 19.08 19.46
CA ASN A 191 32.47 19.66 20.35
C ASN A 191 33.31 18.61 21.07
N GLU A 192 32.80 17.40 21.29
CA GLU A 192 33.55 16.35 21.99
C GLU A 192 34.59 15.74 21.06
N ASN A 193 34.18 15.42 19.83
CA ASN A 193 35.04 14.79 18.84
C ASN A 193 35.78 15.80 17.95
N GLN A 194 35.50 17.10 18.11
CA GLN A 194 36.08 18.20 17.33
C GLN A 194 35.97 17.94 15.82
N ASN A 195 34.78 17.53 15.37
CA ASN A 195 34.53 17.17 13.97
C ASN A 195 33.08 17.48 13.56
N TRP A 196 32.86 17.64 12.26
CA TRP A 196 31.51 17.79 11.71
C TRP A 196 30.76 16.45 11.72
N LYS A 197 29.56 16.43 12.31
CA LYS A 197 28.58 15.37 12.08
C LYS A 197 27.94 15.55 10.71
N ARG A 198 27.57 14.41 10.10
CA ARG A 198 26.93 14.34 8.79
C ARG A 198 25.59 13.65 8.88
N LYS A 199 24.65 14.08 8.02
CA LYS A 199 23.35 13.47 7.81
C LYS A 199 23.25 12.92 6.39
N SER A 200 22.33 12.00 6.15
CA SER A 200 22.03 11.47 4.81
C SER A 200 23.23 10.81 4.10
N HIS A 201 23.94 9.92 4.81
CA HIS A 201 24.97 9.08 4.18
C HIS A 201 24.41 8.33 2.98
N TYR A 202 25.23 8.15 1.94
CA TYR A 202 24.84 7.48 0.69
C TYR A 202 23.66 8.15 -0.05
N MET A 203 23.56 9.47 0.02
CA MET A 203 22.49 10.21 -0.68
C MET A 203 22.78 10.43 -2.16
N PHE A 204 21.71 10.64 -2.92
CA PHE A 204 21.78 11.07 -4.32
C PHE A 204 22.04 12.57 -4.40
N VAL A 205 22.93 12.96 -5.31
CA VAL A 205 23.28 14.36 -5.59
C VAL A 205 23.36 14.59 -7.10
N THR A 206 23.21 15.85 -7.50
CA THR A 206 23.45 16.30 -8.88
C THR A 206 24.75 17.09 -8.92
N LEU A 207 25.66 16.72 -9.82
CA LEU A 207 26.91 17.41 -10.11
C LEU A 207 26.71 18.25 -11.38
N LYS A 208 26.75 19.57 -11.29
CA LYS A 208 26.64 20.47 -12.45
C LYS A 208 28.02 21.00 -12.82
N SER A 209 28.48 20.76 -14.05
CA SER A 209 29.76 21.24 -14.57
C SER A 209 29.77 22.76 -14.70
N LEU A 210 30.88 23.40 -14.31
CA LEU A 210 31.11 24.83 -14.47
C LEU A 210 31.88 25.08 -15.78
N LEU A 211 31.24 25.76 -16.74
CA LEU A 211 31.76 25.99 -18.09
C LEU A 211 32.59 27.28 -18.25
N SER A 212 32.57 28.21 -17.29
CA SER A 212 33.22 29.52 -17.43
C SER A 212 34.12 29.90 -16.24
N ASN A 213 35.05 30.83 -16.49
CA ASN A 213 36.13 31.26 -15.60
C ASN A 213 35.69 31.53 -14.14
N THR A 214 36.63 31.36 -13.19
CA THR A 214 36.38 31.39 -11.74
C THR A 214 35.73 32.67 -11.20
N LYS A 215 35.73 33.77 -11.96
CA LYS A 215 35.09 35.05 -11.58
C LYS A 215 33.56 35.02 -11.61
N ASN A 216 32.93 34.09 -12.33
CA ASN A 216 31.47 34.01 -12.44
C ASN A 216 30.82 32.98 -11.49
N ILE A 217 31.61 32.15 -10.81
CA ILE A 217 31.13 31.04 -9.94
C ILE A 217 30.21 31.57 -8.83
N THR A 218 30.55 32.70 -8.21
CA THR A 218 29.75 33.31 -7.13
C THR A 218 28.34 33.67 -7.61
N ASN A 219 28.23 34.28 -8.80
CA ASN A 219 26.96 34.71 -9.36
C ASN A 219 26.13 33.52 -9.86
N GLU A 220 26.78 32.48 -10.41
CA GLU A 220 26.08 31.25 -10.80
C GLU A 220 25.49 30.55 -9.56
N ILE A 221 26.23 30.46 -8.45
CA ILE A 221 25.73 29.82 -7.22
C ILE A 221 24.63 30.63 -6.53
N GLU A 222 24.73 31.97 -6.51
CA GLU A 222 23.73 32.85 -5.88
C GLU A 222 22.38 32.85 -6.63
N ASN A 223 22.36 32.54 -7.92
CA ASN A 223 21.15 32.54 -8.75
C ASN A 223 20.42 31.18 -8.82
N GLU A 224 20.98 30.12 -8.23
CA GLU A 224 20.41 28.77 -8.30
C GLU A 224 19.31 28.55 -7.24
N ILE A 225 18.19 27.99 -7.68
CA ILE A 225 17.01 27.70 -6.83
C ILE A 225 17.34 26.58 -5.83
N ASN A 226 18.17 25.62 -6.24
CA ASN A 226 18.59 24.48 -5.43
C ASN A 226 19.84 24.84 -4.63
N ARG A 227 19.81 24.63 -3.31
CA ARG A 227 20.95 24.95 -2.44
C ARG A 227 22.08 23.95 -2.65
N PRO A 228 23.30 24.39 -3.01
CA PRO A 228 24.42 23.47 -3.15
C PRO A 228 24.93 23.00 -1.79
N TYR A 229 25.39 21.76 -1.74
CA TYR A 229 26.13 21.21 -0.60
C TYR A 229 27.61 21.55 -0.66
N GLY A 230 28.16 21.70 -1.86
CA GLY A 230 29.58 21.92 -2.00
C GLY A 230 30.07 21.98 -3.43
N ILE A 231 31.39 22.00 -3.56
CA ILE A 231 32.10 22.05 -4.84
C ILE A 231 33.08 20.87 -4.88
N THR A 232 33.23 20.28 -6.07
CA THR A 232 34.21 19.25 -6.35
C THR A 232 34.98 19.56 -7.64
N GLN A 233 36.02 18.80 -7.94
CA GLN A 233 36.75 18.91 -9.20
C GLN A 233 36.98 17.53 -9.79
N ASP A 234 36.63 17.37 -11.06
CA ASP A 234 36.97 16.16 -11.80
C ASP A 234 38.50 16.04 -11.92
N PRO A 235 39.12 14.97 -11.41
CA PRO A 235 40.57 14.82 -11.48
C PRO A 235 41.09 14.64 -12.91
N LYS A 236 40.25 14.20 -13.86
CA LYS A 236 40.58 13.99 -15.28
C LYS A 236 40.41 15.26 -16.09
N THR A 237 39.23 15.88 -16.07
CA THR A 237 38.94 17.07 -16.88
C THR A 237 39.46 18.36 -16.26
N LYS A 238 39.74 18.36 -14.94
CA LYS A 238 40.05 19.53 -14.12
C LYS A 238 38.93 20.56 -14.00
N ASN A 239 37.74 20.24 -14.52
CA ASN A 239 36.56 21.08 -14.38
C ASN A 239 36.03 21.01 -12.94
N TYR A 240 35.65 22.17 -12.42
CA TYR A 240 34.93 22.26 -11.16
C TYR A 240 33.45 21.94 -11.39
N MET A 241 32.84 21.28 -10.41
CA MET A 241 31.43 20.91 -10.42
C MET A 241 30.78 21.34 -9.11
N ILE A 242 29.58 21.90 -9.20
CA ILE A 242 28.74 22.19 -8.03
C ILE A 242 27.93 20.94 -7.69
N VAL A 243 27.84 20.63 -6.40
CA VAL A 243 27.12 19.48 -5.84
C VAL A 243 25.81 19.96 -5.25
N PHE A 244 24.69 19.62 -5.89
CA PHE A 244 23.34 19.98 -5.47
C PHE A 244 22.61 18.82 -4.81
N ASN A 245 21.60 19.17 -4.01
CA ASN A 245 20.60 18.21 -3.58
C ASN A 245 19.79 17.69 -4.78
N ASP A 246 19.44 16.42 -4.72
CA ASP A 246 18.60 15.75 -5.71
C ASP A 246 17.11 16.02 -5.43
N ILE A 247 16.73 17.31 -5.31
CA ILE A 247 15.34 17.73 -5.14
C ILE A 247 14.71 18.07 -6.50
N CYS A 248 13.40 17.89 -6.58
CA CYS A 248 12.67 18.22 -7.79
C CYS A 248 12.60 19.74 -7.97
N GLU A 249 13.08 20.26 -9.10
CA GLU A 249 13.01 21.69 -9.43
C GLU A 249 11.58 22.24 -9.39
N LYS A 250 10.61 21.48 -9.92
CA LYS A 250 9.19 21.87 -9.96
C LYS A 250 8.57 21.96 -8.57
N CYS A 251 8.92 21.03 -7.67
CA CYS A 251 8.28 20.91 -6.36
C CYS A 251 9.07 21.56 -5.23
N ASN A 252 10.35 21.89 -5.45
CA ASN A 252 11.31 22.34 -4.44
C ASN A 252 11.37 21.43 -3.20
N LYS A 253 11.10 20.13 -3.39
CA LYS A 253 11.12 19.08 -2.37
C LYS A 253 11.42 17.72 -3.02
N LEU A 254 11.70 16.72 -2.20
CA LEU A 254 11.67 15.34 -2.66
C LEU A 254 10.22 14.96 -3.02
N CYS A 255 10.01 14.39 -4.20
CA CYS A 255 8.69 14.03 -4.71
C CYS A 255 8.74 12.69 -5.43
N SER A 256 7.58 12.13 -5.78
CA SER A 256 7.45 10.80 -6.38
C SER A 256 8.28 10.66 -7.66
N SER A 257 8.29 11.68 -8.52
CA SER A 257 9.09 11.75 -9.75
C SER A 257 10.59 11.48 -9.52
N ILE A 258 11.18 12.07 -8.46
CA ILE A 258 12.59 11.83 -8.11
C ILE A 258 12.79 10.38 -7.63
N HIS A 259 11.86 9.84 -6.85
CA HIS A 259 11.92 8.45 -6.42
C HIS A 259 11.85 7.47 -7.59
N PHE A 260 10.94 7.68 -8.54
CA PHE A 260 10.87 6.87 -9.74
C PHE A 260 12.14 6.95 -10.56
N GLN A 261 12.65 8.17 -10.80
CA GLN A 261 13.88 8.38 -11.55
C GLN A 261 15.09 7.65 -10.94
N ARG A 262 15.15 7.51 -9.60
CA ARG A 262 16.19 6.70 -8.92
C ARG A 262 16.08 5.21 -9.23
N ASN A 263 14.88 4.74 -9.56
CA ASN A 263 14.54 3.34 -9.78
C ASN A 263 14.65 2.89 -11.25
N PHE A 264 14.84 3.80 -12.22
CA PHE A 264 14.87 3.47 -13.66
C PHE A 264 15.92 2.42 -14.04
N LYS A 265 16.99 2.26 -13.25
CA LYS A 265 18.03 1.25 -13.50
C LYS A 265 17.66 -0.16 -13.04
N ASN A 266 16.59 -0.31 -12.27
CA ASN A 266 16.23 -1.57 -11.62
C ASN A 266 15.21 -2.38 -12.44
N TRP A 267 14.69 -1.82 -13.53
CA TRP A 267 13.76 -2.51 -14.42
C TRP A 267 13.97 -2.06 -15.87
N THR A 268 13.60 -2.92 -16.81
CA THR A 268 13.47 -2.62 -18.23
C THR A 268 12.44 -3.58 -18.81
N SER A 269 11.66 -3.12 -19.77
CA SER A 269 10.77 -3.96 -20.58
C SER A 269 11.49 -4.69 -21.72
N GLY A 270 12.79 -4.40 -21.92
CA GLY A 270 13.52 -4.81 -23.12
C GLY A 270 13.20 -3.97 -24.36
N ASN A 271 12.27 -3.00 -24.27
CA ASN A 271 11.91 -2.08 -25.34
C ASN A 271 12.07 -0.62 -24.91
N ASN A 272 13.00 0.09 -25.55
CA ASN A 272 13.33 1.47 -25.22
C ASN A 272 12.16 2.45 -25.38
N GLU A 273 11.25 2.21 -26.32
CA GLU A 273 10.08 3.08 -26.52
C GLU A 273 9.07 2.93 -25.38
N ILE A 274 8.82 1.69 -24.94
CA ILE A 274 7.94 1.39 -23.80
C ILE A 274 8.57 1.88 -22.50
N ASP A 275 9.88 1.63 -22.31
CA ASP A 275 10.62 2.12 -21.14
C ASP A 275 10.51 3.64 -21.04
N LYS A 276 10.75 4.35 -22.15
CA LYS A 276 10.61 5.81 -22.19
C LYS A 276 9.18 6.25 -21.88
N PHE A 277 8.18 5.61 -22.46
CA PHE A 277 6.78 5.95 -22.20
C PHE A 277 6.42 5.83 -20.71
N ILE A 278 6.75 4.69 -20.08
CA ILE A 278 6.53 4.49 -18.64
C ILE A 278 7.31 5.52 -17.83
N GLN A 279 8.59 5.75 -18.16
CA GLN A 279 9.43 6.75 -17.48
C GLN A 279 8.87 8.18 -17.60
N ASP A 280 8.33 8.56 -18.75
CA ASP A 280 7.73 9.89 -18.98
C ASP A 280 6.50 10.10 -18.07
N THR A 281 5.66 9.06 -17.90
CA THR A 281 4.55 9.11 -16.93
C THR A 281 5.06 9.23 -15.49
N GLN A 282 6.09 8.46 -15.13
CA GLN A 282 6.72 8.48 -13.81
C GLN A 282 7.38 9.82 -13.48
N LEU A 283 8.03 10.46 -14.46
CA LEU A 283 8.64 11.78 -14.30
C LEU A 283 7.59 12.88 -14.11
N SER A 284 6.39 12.69 -14.65
CA SER A 284 5.27 13.63 -14.52
C SER A 284 4.51 13.51 -13.19
N ALA A 285 4.66 12.38 -12.49
CA ALA A 285 4.01 12.09 -11.22
C ALA A 285 4.76 12.70 -10.03
N HIS A 286 4.39 13.92 -9.64
CA HIS A 286 5.04 14.63 -8.54
C HIS A 286 4.39 14.37 -7.18
N ASP A 287 3.10 14.71 -7.03
CA ASP A 287 2.40 14.66 -5.73
C ASP A 287 1.66 13.34 -5.51
N ASP A 288 1.19 12.68 -6.58
CA ASP A 288 0.52 11.38 -6.50
C ASP A 288 1.25 10.35 -7.35
N ALA A 289 1.74 9.30 -6.72
CA ALA A 289 2.41 8.19 -7.40
C ALA A 289 1.43 7.31 -8.19
N LYS A 290 0.13 7.35 -7.89
CA LYS A 290 -0.90 6.54 -8.56
C LYS A 290 -1.15 6.92 -10.02
N THR A 291 -0.70 8.09 -10.44
CA THR A 291 -0.84 8.56 -11.83
C THR A 291 0.29 8.07 -12.73
N ALA A 292 1.33 7.46 -12.17
CA ALA A 292 2.43 6.90 -12.93
C ALA A 292 2.16 5.44 -13.32
N LEU A 293 2.56 5.07 -14.53
CA LEU A 293 2.61 3.67 -14.93
C LEU A 293 3.78 2.95 -14.26
N GLU A 294 3.60 1.67 -13.95
CA GLU A 294 4.67 0.76 -13.54
C GLU A 294 4.97 -0.28 -14.64
N TRP A 295 6.25 -0.64 -14.80
CA TRP A 295 6.59 -1.89 -15.47
C TRP A 295 6.44 -3.05 -14.50
N ILE A 296 5.53 -3.98 -14.79
CA ILE A 296 5.23 -5.10 -13.90
C ILE A 296 5.77 -6.39 -14.55
N PRO A 297 6.83 -7.00 -13.99
CA PRO A 297 7.33 -8.28 -14.47
C PRO A 297 6.22 -9.34 -14.52
N TYR A 298 6.13 -10.07 -15.64
CA TYR A 298 5.03 -11.01 -15.89
C TYR A 298 4.95 -12.15 -14.88
N ASP A 299 6.09 -12.56 -14.33
CA ASP A 299 6.22 -13.60 -13.29
C ASP A 299 5.56 -13.22 -11.95
N ARG A 300 5.12 -11.97 -11.76
CA ARG A 300 4.35 -11.55 -10.59
C ARG A 300 2.86 -11.89 -10.68
N PHE A 301 2.37 -12.30 -11.84
CA PHE A 301 0.97 -12.67 -12.04
C PHE A 301 0.78 -14.18 -11.89
N TYR A 302 -0.34 -14.58 -11.27
CA TYR A 302 -0.73 -15.97 -11.08
C TYR A 302 -2.16 -16.17 -11.58
N ASN A 303 -2.48 -17.38 -12.06
CA ASN A 303 -3.82 -17.74 -12.54
C ASN A 303 -4.36 -16.80 -13.64
N ILE A 304 -3.49 -16.37 -14.56
CA ILE A 304 -3.87 -15.53 -15.68
C ILE A 304 -4.85 -16.30 -16.57
N LYS A 305 -6.04 -15.74 -16.79
CA LYS A 305 -7.07 -16.32 -17.64
C LYS A 305 -7.59 -15.26 -18.61
N CYS A 306 -7.74 -15.61 -19.88
CA CYS A 306 -8.36 -14.75 -20.88
C CYS A 306 -9.88 -14.77 -20.70
N ILE A 307 -10.47 -13.64 -20.34
CA ILE A 307 -11.92 -13.52 -20.04
C ILE A 307 -12.70 -13.16 -21.32
N THR A 308 -12.10 -12.39 -22.20
CA THR A 308 -12.59 -12.11 -23.56
C THR A 308 -11.40 -11.88 -24.47
N GLN A 309 -11.45 -12.40 -25.69
CA GLN A 309 -10.58 -11.93 -26.75
C GLN A 309 -11.21 -10.65 -27.29
N GLY A 310 -10.83 -9.50 -26.73
CA GLY A 310 -11.37 -8.20 -27.15
C GLY A 310 -11.30 -8.05 -28.67
N GLY A 311 -12.33 -7.44 -29.27
CA GLY A 311 -12.52 -7.32 -30.72
C GLY A 311 -11.47 -6.49 -31.49
N PHE A 312 -10.32 -6.19 -30.88
CA PHE A 312 -9.20 -5.52 -31.50
C PHE A 312 -8.13 -6.53 -31.89
N ASP A 313 -8.30 -7.05 -33.09
CA ASP A 313 -7.51 -8.10 -33.73
C ASP A 313 -6.07 -7.68 -34.11
N LYS A 314 -5.47 -6.69 -33.44
CA LYS A 314 -4.10 -6.22 -33.76
C LYS A 314 -3.33 -5.80 -32.52
N SER A 315 -2.59 -6.77 -31.98
CA SER A 315 -1.27 -6.61 -31.36
C SER A 315 -1.03 -5.25 -30.67
N LEU A 316 -1.07 -5.23 -29.33
CA LEU A 316 -0.52 -4.17 -28.47
C LEU A 316 1.02 -4.03 -28.61
N ASN A 317 1.57 -4.29 -29.81
CA ASN A 317 3.00 -4.31 -30.11
C ASN A 317 3.52 -2.95 -30.59
N THR A 318 2.66 -1.94 -30.63
CA THR A 318 3.06 -0.56 -30.94
C THR A 318 2.62 0.37 -29.82
N LEU A 319 3.49 1.31 -29.45
CA LEU A 319 3.22 2.31 -28.44
C LEU A 319 1.92 3.08 -28.72
N LYS A 320 1.62 3.34 -30.00
CA LYS A 320 0.39 4.02 -30.43
C LYS A 320 -0.87 3.27 -30.00
N ASN A 321 -0.90 1.94 -30.12
CA ASN A 321 -2.06 1.15 -29.70
C ASN A 321 -2.21 1.16 -28.18
N ILE A 322 -1.09 1.08 -27.44
CA ILE A 322 -1.08 1.18 -25.98
C ILE A 322 -1.62 2.53 -25.51
N THR A 323 -1.19 3.64 -26.13
CA THR A 323 -1.68 4.98 -25.76
C THR A 323 -3.18 5.13 -25.98
N ILE A 324 -3.70 4.66 -27.12
CA ILE A 324 -5.15 4.72 -27.43
C ILE A 324 -5.95 3.94 -26.38
N GLU A 325 -5.48 2.76 -26.00
CA GLU A 325 -6.15 1.94 -24.99
C GLU A 325 -6.17 2.64 -23.63
N ILE A 326 -5.04 3.22 -23.21
CA ILE A 326 -4.94 3.98 -21.97
C ILE A 326 -5.86 5.21 -21.97
N GLU A 327 -6.01 5.90 -23.10
CA GLU A 327 -6.89 7.07 -23.23
C GLU A 327 -8.38 6.71 -23.20
N ASN A 328 -8.75 5.51 -23.67
CA ASN A 328 -10.14 5.03 -23.66
C ASN A 328 -10.60 4.51 -22.30
N GLU A 329 -9.67 4.19 -21.40
CA GLU A 329 -9.96 3.55 -20.12
C GLU A 329 -10.28 4.55 -19.01
N ILE A 330 -11.45 4.38 -18.38
CA ILE A 330 -12.02 5.36 -17.44
C ILE A 330 -11.25 5.43 -16.11
N ASN A 331 -10.63 4.32 -15.68
CA ASN A 331 -10.10 4.18 -14.31
C ASN A 331 -8.58 4.22 -14.18
N GLY A 332 -7.87 4.51 -15.28
CA GLY A 332 -6.42 4.64 -15.29
C GLY A 332 -5.69 3.29 -15.13
N PRO A 333 -4.70 2.99 -15.99
CA PRO A 333 -3.86 1.80 -15.85
C PRO A 333 -2.94 1.87 -14.62
N TYR A 334 -2.64 0.72 -14.04
CA TYR A 334 -1.56 0.57 -13.05
C TYR A 334 -0.19 0.41 -13.72
N GLY A 335 -0.14 -0.25 -14.88
CA GLY A 335 1.13 -0.57 -15.49
C GLY A 335 1.04 -1.34 -16.78
N ILE A 336 2.20 -1.73 -17.27
CA ILE A 336 2.37 -2.52 -18.49
C ILE A 336 3.19 -3.76 -18.12
N THR A 337 2.82 -4.89 -18.68
CA THR A 337 3.59 -6.14 -18.63
C THR A 337 3.76 -6.69 -20.06
N GLN A 338 4.61 -7.68 -20.23
CA GLN A 338 4.77 -8.39 -21.50
C GLN A 338 4.64 -9.87 -21.26
N ASP A 339 3.75 -10.50 -22.03
CA ASP A 339 3.61 -11.94 -22.05
C ASP A 339 4.85 -12.56 -22.73
N PRO A 340 5.65 -13.37 -22.02
CA PRO A 340 6.86 -13.97 -22.57
C PRO A 340 6.57 -15.03 -23.64
N GLU A 341 5.37 -15.62 -23.68
CA GLU A 341 4.99 -16.62 -24.68
C GLU A 341 4.60 -15.96 -26.00
N THR A 342 3.79 -14.91 -25.94
CA THR A 342 3.28 -14.22 -27.15
C THR A 342 4.10 -13.01 -27.57
N ASN A 343 5.00 -12.52 -26.71
CA ASN A 343 5.71 -11.24 -26.80
C ASN A 343 4.81 -10.00 -26.87
N ASN A 344 3.51 -10.16 -26.63
CA ASN A 344 2.57 -9.04 -26.65
C ASN A 344 2.63 -8.26 -25.34
N TYR A 345 2.59 -6.94 -25.44
CA TYR A 345 2.40 -6.09 -24.26
C TYR A 345 0.94 -6.14 -23.81
N MET A 346 0.75 -6.11 -22.49
CA MET A 346 -0.56 -6.09 -21.86
C MET A 346 -0.59 -4.93 -20.88
N ILE A 347 -1.71 -4.22 -20.84
CA ILE A 347 -1.92 -3.14 -19.87
C ILE A 347 -2.67 -3.72 -18.68
N VAL A 348 -2.25 -3.33 -17.49
CA VAL A 348 -2.76 -3.83 -16.21
C VAL A 348 -3.71 -2.78 -15.65
N PHE A 349 -5.00 -3.09 -15.57
CA PHE A 349 -6.04 -2.21 -15.04
C PHE A 349 -6.70 -2.81 -13.79
N ASN A 350 -7.42 -1.98 -13.05
CA ASN A 350 -8.34 -2.48 -12.04
C ASN A 350 -9.67 -2.85 -12.67
N GLU A 351 -10.23 -4.00 -12.28
CA GLU A 351 -11.62 -4.33 -12.58
C GLU A 351 -12.54 -3.48 -11.69
N ILE A 352 -12.89 -2.28 -12.15
CA ILE A 352 -13.80 -1.36 -11.48
C ILE A 352 -15.04 -1.16 -12.34
N CYS A 353 -16.21 -1.15 -11.70
CA CYS A 353 -17.47 -0.98 -12.43
C CYS A 353 -17.60 0.48 -12.84
N GLU A 354 -17.77 0.74 -14.14
CA GLU A 354 -17.93 2.11 -14.69
C GLU A 354 -19.01 2.91 -13.96
N LYS A 355 -20.14 2.26 -13.67
CA LYS A 355 -21.29 2.90 -13.02
C LYS A 355 -21.05 3.19 -11.54
N CYS A 356 -20.31 2.33 -10.84
CA CYS A 356 -20.16 2.40 -9.38
C CYS A 356 -18.83 3.02 -8.93
N SER A 357 -17.85 3.13 -9.84
CA SER A 357 -16.47 3.53 -9.55
C SER A 357 -15.82 2.74 -8.41
N LYS A 358 -16.29 1.50 -8.19
CA LYS A 358 -15.76 0.51 -7.24
C LYS A 358 -16.03 -0.90 -7.75
N VAL A 359 -15.36 -1.89 -7.16
CA VAL A 359 -15.77 -3.29 -7.30
C VAL A 359 -17.17 -3.45 -6.71
N CYS A 360 -18.10 -4.03 -7.46
CA CYS A 360 -19.48 -4.23 -7.04
C CYS A 360 -19.99 -5.62 -7.46
N ASN A 361 -21.24 -5.95 -7.12
CA ASN A 361 -21.78 -7.29 -7.34
C ASN A 361 -21.74 -7.71 -8.81
N SER A 362 -21.90 -6.78 -9.77
CA SER A 362 -21.84 -7.11 -11.20
C SER A 362 -20.48 -7.68 -11.60
N ILE A 363 -19.39 -7.14 -11.03
CA ILE A 363 -18.02 -7.63 -11.25
C ILE A 363 -17.83 -8.99 -10.58
N HIS A 364 -18.30 -9.16 -9.35
CA HIS A 364 -18.22 -10.43 -8.65
C HIS A 364 -18.97 -11.55 -9.38
N PHE A 365 -20.11 -11.25 -10.01
CA PHE A 365 -20.80 -12.18 -10.88
C PHE A 365 -20.02 -12.46 -12.16
N GLN A 366 -19.52 -11.42 -12.83
CA GLN A 366 -18.76 -11.55 -14.09
C GLN A 366 -17.55 -12.49 -13.94
N ARG A 367 -16.83 -12.41 -12.82
CA ARG A 367 -15.71 -13.32 -12.49
C ARG A 367 -16.07 -14.80 -12.48
N ASN A 368 -17.34 -15.12 -12.25
CA ASN A 368 -17.84 -16.49 -12.10
C ASN A 368 -18.57 -17.01 -13.34
N PHE A 369 -18.65 -16.27 -14.45
CA PHE A 369 -19.42 -16.70 -15.63
C PHE A 369 -18.91 -17.99 -16.26
N GLU A 370 -17.60 -18.26 -16.19
CA GLU A 370 -17.03 -19.49 -16.72
C GLU A 370 -17.12 -20.68 -15.75
N SER A 371 -17.60 -20.46 -14.51
CA SER A 371 -17.71 -21.51 -13.49
C SER A 371 -18.99 -22.35 -13.63
N TRP A 372 -19.95 -21.90 -14.43
CA TRP A 372 -21.20 -22.59 -14.68
C TRP A 372 -21.71 -22.36 -16.10
N THR A 373 -22.53 -23.28 -16.59
CA THR A 373 -23.31 -23.12 -17.81
C THR A 373 -24.60 -23.94 -17.67
N SER A 374 -25.69 -23.45 -18.22
CA SER A 374 -26.92 -24.24 -18.39
C SER A 374 -26.84 -25.24 -19.54
N GLY A 375 -25.81 -25.10 -20.38
CA GLY A 375 -25.69 -25.73 -21.68
C GLY A 375 -26.49 -25.03 -22.78
N ASN A 376 -27.19 -23.94 -22.48
CA ASN A 376 -27.95 -23.12 -23.43
C ASN A 376 -27.50 -21.66 -23.38
N ASP A 377 -26.88 -21.20 -24.46
CA ASP A 377 -26.30 -19.86 -24.55
C ASP A 377 -27.32 -18.73 -24.35
N ASP A 378 -28.57 -18.90 -24.79
CA ASP A 378 -29.63 -17.90 -24.61
C ASP A 378 -30.03 -17.76 -23.13
N ILE A 379 -30.13 -18.87 -22.40
CA ILE A 379 -30.41 -18.88 -20.96
C ILE A 379 -29.22 -18.33 -20.18
N ASP A 380 -28.01 -18.75 -20.53
CA ASP A 380 -26.78 -18.27 -19.90
C ASP A 380 -26.68 -16.76 -20.06
N LYS A 381 -26.87 -16.25 -21.27
CA LYS A 381 -26.90 -14.82 -21.58
C LYS A 381 -27.98 -14.09 -20.78
N PHE A 382 -29.21 -14.61 -20.73
CA PHE A 382 -30.29 -13.98 -19.97
C PHE A 382 -29.95 -13.87 -18.47
N ILE A 383 -29.42 -14.93 -17.87
CA ILE A 383 -29.00 -14.92 -16.47
C ILE A 383 -27.85 -13.92 -16.26
N GLN A 384 -26.83 -13.96 -17.12
CA GLN A 384 -25.68 -13.05 -17.06
C GLN A 384 -26.10 -11.59 -17.20
N GLU A 385 -27.05 -11.25 -18.07
CA GLU A 385 -27.60 -9.88 -18.21
C GLU A 385 -28.25 -9.38 -16.91
N THR A 386 -29.00 -10.24 -16.20
CA THR A 386 -29.55 -9.88 -14.87
C THR A 386 -28.46 -9.70 -13.81
N GLN A 387 -27.38 -10.48 -13.90
CA GLN A 387 -26.25 -10.40 -12.98
C GLN A 387 -25.40 -9.13 -13.23
N LEU A 388 -25.14 -8.79 -14.50
CA LEU A 388 -24.40 -7.58 -14.90
C LEU A 388 -25.14 -6.28 -14.53
N SER A 389 -26.47 -6.30 -14.52
CA SER A 389 -27.28 -5.15 -14.10
C SER A 389 -27.40 -4.99 -12.58
N THR A 390 -26.90 -5.95 -11.79
CA THR A 390 -27.00 -5.96 -10.34
C THR A 390 -25.74 -5.42 -9.68
N HIS A 391 -25.82 -4.22 -9.11
CA HIS A 391 -24.65 -3.55 -8.51
C HIS A 391 -24.60 -3.66 -6.98
N ASP A 392 -25.66 -3.28 -6.28
CA ASP A 392 -25.66 -3.21 -4.80
C ASP A 392 -26.40 -4.38 -4.14
N ASN A 393 -27.51 -4.84 -4.71
CA ASN A 393 -28.36 -5.88 -4.10
C ASN A 393 -28.31 -7.19 -4.89
N ALA A 394 -27.43 -8.12 -4.51
CA ALA A 394 -27.27 -9.40 -5.17
C ALA A 394 -28.56 -10.25 -5.25
N LYS A 395 -29.55 -10.01 -4.38
CA LYS A 395 -30.82 -10.76 -4.35
C LYS A 395 -31.70 -10.57 -5.58
N THR A 396 -31.46 -9.53 -6.39
CA THR A 396 -32.27 -9.25 -7.59
C THR A 396 -31.74 -9.97 -8.83
N ALA A 397 -30.51 -10.49 -8.78
CA ALA A 397 -29.93 -11.22 -9.89
C ALA A 397 -30.53 -12.64 -9.97
N LEU A 398 -30.70 -13.15 -11.18
CA LEU A 398 -30.98 -14.58 -11.36
C LEU A 398 -29.71 -15.39 -11.08
N GLU A 399 -29.91 -16.55 -10.48
CA GLU A 399 -28.84 -17.50 -10.16
C GLU A 399 -29.08 -18.81 -10.90
N TRP A 400 -28.04 -19.32 -11.57
CA TRP A 400 -28.06 -20.68 -12.08
C TRP A 400 -27.84 -21.67 -10.93
N ILE A 401 -28.80 -22.57 -10.73
CA ILE A 401 -28.78 -23.57 -9.65
C ILE A 401 -28.64 -24.95 -10.29
N PRO A 402 -27.49 -25.62 -10.11
CA PRO A 402 -27.31 -26.99 -10.58
C PRO A 402 -28.33 -27.95 -9.96
N TYR A 403 -28.87 -28.90 -10.75
CA TYR A 403 -29.98 -29.76 -10.32
C TYR A 403 -29.62 -30.65 -9.13
N ASP A 404 -28.36 -31.06 -9.01
CA ASP A 404 -27.82 -31.85 -7.89
C ASP A 404 -27.81 -31.09 -6.55
N ARG A 405 -28.02 -29.76 -6.58
CA ARG A 405 -28.23 -28.94 -5.38
C ARG A 405 -29.68 -28.97 -4.88
N LEU A 406 -30.56 -29.69 -5.57
CA LEU A 406 -31.96 -29.89 -5.23
C LEU A 406 -32.22 -31.35 -4.82
N TYR A 407 -32.91 -31.56 -3.70
CA TYR A 407 -33.28 -32.91 -3.23
C TYR A 407 -34.69 -32.96 -2.63
N GLY A 408 -35.24 -34.17 -2.51
CA GLY A 408 -36.62 -34.35 -2.04
C GLY A 408 -37.64 -33.71 -2.97
N ILE A 409 -37.42 -33.84 -4.29
CA ILE A 409 -38.27 -33.23 -5.32
C ILE A 409 -39.58 -34.01 -5.42
N GLU A 410 -40.72 -33.34 -5.16
CA GLU A 410 -42.05 -33.94 -5.17
C GLU A 410 -42.99 -33.15 -6.10
N TYR A 411 -43.82 -33.85 -6.88
CA TYR A 411 -44.78 -33.24 -7.81
C TYR A 411 -46.02 -32.74 -7.06
N ILE A 412 -46.45 -31.50 -7.36
CA ILE A 412 -47.64 -30.88 -6.75
C ILE A 412 -48.83 -30.97 -7.70
N GLY A 413 -48.62 -30.68 -8.99
CA GLY A 413 -49.72 -30.56 -9.95
C GLY A 413 -49.32 -29.86 -11.23
N LYS A 414 -50.21 -29.90 -12.22
CA LYS A 414 -50.06 -29.21 -13.50
C LYS A 414 -51.02 -28.02 -13.54
N TYR A 415 -50.46 -26.85 -13.83
CA TYR A 415 -51.19 -25.60 -13.98
C TYR A 415 -51.06 -25.10 -15.43
N GLU A 416 -51.71 -23.97 -15.73
CA GLU A 416 -51.77 -23.36 -17.07
C GLU A 416 -50.37 -23.14 -17.68
N PHE A 417 -49.35 -22.89 -16.86
CA PHE A 417 -47.99 -22.55 -17.28
C PHE A 417 -46.95 -23.64 -16.98
N GLY A 418 -47.37 -24.89 -16.79
CA GLY A 418 -46.45 -26.04 -16.61
C GLY A 418 -46.69 -26.85 -15.36
N GLU A 419 -45.81 -27.82 -15.14
CA GLU A 419 -45.80 -28.67 -13.94
C GLU A 419 -45.07 -27.97 -12.79
N VAL A 420 -45.61 -28.12 -11.59
CA VAL A 420 -45.05 -27.53 -10.38
C VAL A 420 -44.63 -28.65 -9.43
N TYR A 421 -43.43 -28.49 -8.86
CA TYR A 421 -42.82 -29.40 -7.91
C TYR A 421 -42.39 -28.60 -6.66
N ILE A 422 -42.28 -29.25 -5.51
CA ILE A 422 -41.55 -28.74 -4.35
C ILE A 422 -40.19 -29.42 -4.27
N ALA A 423 -39.18 -28.75 -3.73
CA ALA A 423 -37.86 -29.31 -3.47
C ALA A 423 -37.18 -28.64 -2.28
N ASN A 424 -36.13 -29.28 -1.77
CA ASN A 424 -35.16 -28.67 -0.86
C ASN A 424 -33.95 -28.19 -1.65
N TRP A 425 -33.53 -26.94 -1.43
CA TRP A 425 -32.33 -26.36 -2.02
C TRP A 425 -31.23 -26.24 -0.98
N ILE A 426 -30.11 -26.91 -1.23
CA ILE A 426 -28.99 -27.04 -0.28
C ILE A 426 -28.35 -25.69 0.01
N ASP A 427 -28.01 -24.93 -1.04
CA ASP A 427 -27.15 -23.75 -0.91
C ASP A 427 -27.89 -22.55 -0.27
N GLY A 428 -29.17 -22.36 -0.62
CA GLY A 428 -29.93 -21.17 -0.26
C GLY A 428 -29.53 -19.94 -1.08
N ASN A 429 -30.27 -18.84 -0.90
CA ASN A 429 -30.16 -17.63 -1.71
C ASN A 429 -28.82 -16.90 -1.50
N ILE A 430 -28.24 -16.37 -2.57
CA ILE A 430 -27.15 -15.37 -2.49
C ILE A 430 -27.63 -14.16 -1.68
N PHE A 431 -26.80 -13.71 -0.72
CA PHE A 431 -27.11 -12.55 0.11
C PHE A 431 -26.17 -11.37 -0.15
N TYR A 432 -24.87 -11.54 0.06
CA TYR A 432 -23.84 -10.52 -0.22
C TYR A 432 -22.49 -11.18 -0.52
N TRP A 433 -21.60 -10.42 -1.14
CA TRP A 433 -20.24 -10.86 -1.43
C TRP A 433 -19.34 -10.72 -0.20
N ASP A 434 -18.63 -11.79 0.16
CA ASP A 434 -17.62 -11.81 1.21
C ASP A 434 -16.23 -11.54 0.62
N ASN A 435 -15.66 -10.37 0.93
CA ASN A 435 -14.33 -10.00 0.45
C ASN A 435 -13.20 -10.79 1.11
N GLU A 436 -13.38 -11.33 2.31
CA GLU A 436 -12.33 -12.11 2.99
C GLU A 436 -12.25 -13.51 2.39
N ASN A 437 -13.40 -14.15 2.21
CA ASN A 437 -13.49 -15.51 1.68
C ASN A 437 -13.54 -15.57 0.15
N GLN A 438 -13.65 -14.42 -0.53
CA GLN A 438 -13.82 -14.30 -1.98
C GLN A 438 -14.95 -15.20 -2.51
N ASN A 439 -16.09 -15.20 -1.82
CA ASN A 439 -17.25 -16.04 -2.16
C ASN A 439 -18.58 -15.38 -1.75
N TRP A 440 -19.69 -15.87 -2.29
CA TRP A 440 -21.02 -15.42 -1.92
C TRP A 440 -21.46 -15.98 -0.56
N ASN A 441 -21.76 -15.10 0.38
CA ASN A 441 -22.47 -15.48 1.59
C ASN A 441 -23.94 -15.78 1.25
N ARG A 442 -24.42 -16.94 1.71
CA ARG A 442 -25.76 -17.44 1.43
C ARG A 442 -26.66 -17.41 2.64
N TYR A 443 -27.96 -17.28 2.39
CA TYR A 443 -29.00 -17.24 3.41
C TYR A 443 -30.02 -18.37 3.21
N ASN A 444 -30.50 -18.94 4.31
CA ASN A 444 -31.45 -20.06 4.33
C ASN A 444 -30.95 -21.32 3.59
N CYS A 445 -29.76 -21.82 3.92
CA CYS A 445 -29.32 -23.14 3.46
C CYS A 445 -30.39 -24.21 3.80
N ASN A 446 -30.54 -25.20 2.92
CA ASN A 446 -31.57 -26.26 3.02
C ASN A 446 -33.01 -25.73 3.05
N MET A 447 -33.31 -24.69 2.26
CA MET A 447 -34.66 -24.13 2.20
C MET A 447 -35.58 -24.85 1.22
N PHE A 448 -36.87 -24.85 1.54
CA PHE A 448 -37.91 -25.32 0.64
C PHE A 448 -38.17 -24.30 -0.48
N VAL A 449 -38.18 -24.78 -1.72
CA VAL A 449 -38.43 -24.01 -2.93
C VAL A 449 -39.50 -24.67 -3.78
N ASN A 450 -40.18 -23.86 -4.60
CA ASN A 450 -41.08 -24.37 -5.65
C ASN A 450 -40.33 -24.35 -6.98
N LEU A 451 -40.40 -25.45 -7.71
CA LEU A 451 -39.84 -25.60 -9.05
C LEU A 451 -40.99 -25.58 -10.05
N LYS A 452 -40.96 -24.66 -11.01
CA LYS A 452 -41.93 -24.60 -12.11
C LYS A 452 -41.26 -24.97 -13.41
N SER A 453 -41.72 -26.04 -14.06
CA SER A 453 -41.19 -26.45 -15.36
C SER A 453 -41.61 -25.45 -16.44
N LEU A 454 -40.65 -24.95 -17.21
CA LEU A 454 -40.96 -24.20 -18.42
C LEU A 454 -41.03 -25.17 -19.60
N ASN A 455 -42.18 -25.22 -20.28
CA ASN A 455 -42.31 -25.95 -21.53
C ASN A 455 -41.48 -25.22 -22.59
N THR A 456 -40.27 -25.70 -22.86
CA THR A 456 -39.49 -25.25 -24.02
C THR A 456 -39.94 -26.07 -25.23
N PRO A 457 -40.16 -25.45 -26.41
CA PRO A 457 -40.58 -26.19 -27.61
C PRO A 457 -39.60 -27.32 -27.91
N THR A 458 -40.17 -28.49 -28.23
CA THR A 458 -39.54 -29.82 -28.34
C THR A 458 -38.40 -29.97 -29.36
N ASN A 459 -38.02 -28.93 -30.11
CA ASN A 459 -37.10 -29.01 -31.23
C ASN A 459 -35.63 -28.67 -30.93
N PHE A 460 -35.24 -28.46 -29.67
CA PHE A 460 -33.87 -28.06 -29.27
C PHE A 460 -33.10 -29.11 -28.41
N ILE A 461 -33.60 -30.34 -28.23
CA ILE A 461 -33.42 -31.10 -26.97
C ILE A 461 -32.28 -32.18 -26.96
N SER A 462 -31.38 -32.28 -27.93
CA SER A 462 -30.28 -33.26 -27.86
C SER A 462 -28.97 -32.66 -27.32
N GLY A 463 -28.62 -32.92 -26.04
CA GLY A 463 -27.27 -32.66 -25.52
C GLY A 463 -27.09 -32.32 -24.03
N PHE A 464 -28.12 -31.87 -23.31
CA PHE A 464 -27.91 -31.26 -21.97
C PHE A 464 -27.80 -32.27 -20.80
N THR A 465 -26.89 -31.98 -19.86
CA THR A 465 -26.51 -32.83 -18.71
C THR A 465 -27.23 -32.48 -17.39
N ASN A 466 -27.89 -31.33 -17.29
CA ASN A 466 -28.49 -30.84 -16.02
C ASN A 466 -30.03 -30.78 -16.08
N LYS A 467 -30.65 -31.93 -16.38
CA LYS A 467 -32.11 -32.06 -16.63
C LYS A 467 -32.85 -32.73 -15.47
N ASN A 468 -34.12 -32.38 -15.28
CA ASN A 468 -35.06 -33.31 -14.65
C ASN A 468 -35.08 -34.61 -15.50
N PRO A 469 -34.67 -35.77 -14.94
CA PRO A 469 -34.51 -36.99 -15.71
C PRO A 469 -35.83 -37.52 -16.29
N LYS A 470 -36.99 -37.06 -15.79
CA LYS A 470 -38.32 -37.45 -16.27
C LYS A 470 -38.87 -36.53 -17.37
N THR A 471 -38.65 -35.21 -17.29
CA THR A 471 -39.36 -34.24 -18.15
C THR A 471 -38.48 -33.52 -19.18
N LYS A 472 -37.14 -33.56 -19.04
CA LYS A 472 -36.18 -32.86 -19.92
C LYS A 472 -36.36 -31.33 -20.04
N ASN A 473 -37.09 -30.70 -19.12
CA ASN A 473 -37.38 -29.25 -19.11
C ASN A 473 -36.54 -28.46 -18.07
N TYR A 474 -36.33 -27.16 -18.32
CA TYR A 474 -35.77 -26.21 -17.35
C TYR A 474 -36.79 -25.89 -16.25
N MET A 475 -36.32 -25.66 -15.02
CA MET A 475 -37.18 -25.32 -13.89
C MET A 475 -36.78 -23.97 -13.30
N ILE A 476 -37.75 -23.07 -13.14
CA ILE A 476 -37.55 -21.83 -12.37
C ILE A 476 -37.80 -22.14 -10.89
N ILE A 477 -36.90 -21.69 -10.04
CA ILE A 477 -37.05 -21.70 -8.58
C ILE A 477 -37.73 -20.41 -8.14
N TRP A 478 -38.87 -20.53 -7.46
CA TRP A 478 -39.53 -19.42 -6.78
C TRP A 478 -39.47 -19.60 -5.26
N ASP A 479 -39.32 -18.48 -4.56
CA ASP A 479 -39.60 -18.43 -3.14
C ASP A 479 -41.03 -18.92 -2.89
N ASN A 480 -41.18 -19.71 -1.82
CA ASN A 480 -42.46 -20.25 -1.35
C ASN A 480 -43.41 -19.13 -0.87
N VAL A 481 -43.84 -18.25 -1.76
CA VAL A 481 -44.69 -17.09 -1.50
C VAL A 481 -46.13 -17.44 -1.84
N CYS A 482 -47.06 -17.16 -0.94
CA CYS A 482 -48.48 -17.38 -1.21
C CYS A 482 -48.97 -16.35 -2.23
N GLU A 483 -49.57 -16.81 -3.33
CA GLU A 483 -50.10 -15.93 -4.39
C GLU A 483 -51.10 -14.89 -3.86
N LYS A 484 -51.91 -15.26 -2.86
CA LYS A 484 -52.90 -14.37 -2.24
C LYS A 484 -52.25 -13.32 -1.33
N CYS A 485 -51.20 -13.69 -0.60
CA CYS A 485 -50.64 -12.87 0.47
C CYS A 485 -49.39 -12.08 0.02
N ASN A 486 -48.72 -12.53 -1.03
CA ASN A 486 -47.39 -12.07 -1.42
C ASN A 486 -46.32 -12.19 -0.31
N TYR A 487 -46.53 -13.09 0.66
CA TYR A 487 -45.57 -13.52 1.68
C TYR A 487 -45.78 -15.00 2.08
N LYS A 488 -44.88 -15.58 2.88
CA LYS A 488 -45.02 -16.93 3.46
C LYS A 488 -46.10 -16.93 4.56
N CYS A 489 -47.24 -17.57 4.35
CA CYS A 489 -48.31 -17.66 5.35
C CYS A 489 -48.51 -19.08 5.89
N TYR A 490 -49.32 -19.23 6.95
CA TYR A 490 -49.60 -20.54 7.55
C TYR A 490 -50.20 -21.56 6.57
N ALA A 491 -51.02 -21.15 5.60
CA ALA A 491 -51.54 -22.04 4.56
C ALA A 491 -50.44 -22.82 3.83
N ILE A 492 -49.30 -22.17 3.51
CA ILE A 492 -48.15 -22.84 2.88
C ILE A 492 -47.54 -23.87 3.84
N TYR A 493 -47.41 -23.55 5.13
CA TYR A 493 -46.85 -24.48 6.11
C TYR A 493 -47.77 -25.66 6.41
N PHE A 494 -49.10 -25.45 6.39
CA PHE A 494 -50.06 -26.55 6.50
C PHE A 494 -50.04 -27.45 5.27
N GLN A 495 -50.04 -26.87 4.07
CA GLN A 495 -49.98 -27.62 2.82
C GLN A 495 -48.78 -28.59 2.79
N ARG A 496 -47.65 -28.20 3.37
CA ARG A 496 -46.46 -29.05 3.52
C ARG A 496 -46.69 -30.30 4.38
N ASN A 497 -47.59 -30.23 5.37
CA ASN A 497 -47.86 -31.30 6.33
C ASN A 497 -48.98 -32.25 5.89
N PHE A 498 -49.65 -32.02 4.77
CA PHE A 498 -50.78 -32.85 4.31
C PHE A 498 -50.42 -34.31 4.03
N LYS A 499 -49.13 -34.60 3.81
CA LYS A 499 -48.64 -35.97 3.63
C LYS A 499 -48.36 -36.71 4.96
N ASN A 500 -48.30 -35.98 6.07
CA ASN A 500 -47.93 -36.54 7.37
C ASN A 500 -49.13 -37.13 8.13
N TRP A 501 -50.34 -36.96 7.61
CA TRP A 501 -51.55 -37.48 8.23
C TRP A 501 -52.65 -37.75 7.20
N THR A 502 -53.51 -38.69 7.52
CA THR A 502 -54.81 -38.92 6.86
C THR A 502 -55.78 -39.46 7.90
N SER A 503 -57.06 -39.21 7.71
CA SER A 503 -58.16 -39.79 8.49
C SER A 503 -58.70 -41.10 7.91
N ASP A 504 -58.11 -41.59 6.81
CA ASP A 504 -58.64 -42.65 5.96
C ASP A 504 -60.04 -42.33 5.37
N ASN A 505 -60.45 -41.06 5.41
CA ASN A 505 -61.70 -40.57 4.84
C ASN A 505 -61.45 -39.28 4.02
N ASP A 506 -61.50 -39.41 2.69
CA ASP A 506 -61.20 -38.32 1.76
C ASP A 506 -62.04 -37.06 1.99
N ASN A 507 -63.31 -37.20 2.41
CA ASN A 507 -64.18 -36.04 2.65
C ASN A 507 -63.77 -35.28 3.91
N ILE A 508 -63.39 -35.99 4.98
CA ILE A 508 -62.89 -35.39 6.22
C ILE A 508 -61.52 -34.77 5.98
N ASP A 509 -60.62 -35.47 5.30
CA ASP A 509 -59.31 -34.96 4.89
C ASP A 509 -59.45 -33.66 4.09
N LYS A 510 -60.33 -33.66 3.08
CA LYS A 510 -60.60 -32.48 2.25
C LYS A 510 -61.15 -31.32 3.08
N PHE A 511 -62.07 -31.58 4.01
CA PHE A 511 -62.62 -30.54 4.87
C PHE A 511 -61.56 -29.90 5.77
N ILE A 512 -60.77 -30.72 6.49
CA ILE A 512 -59.67 -30.24 7.34
C ILE A 512 -58.64 -29.47 6.50
N LYS A 513 -58.20 -30.03 5.37
CA LYS A 513 -57.25 -29.38 4.45
C LYS A 513 -57.78 -28.03 3.94
N ASN A 514 -59.08 -27.91 3.65
CA ASN A 514 -59.68 -26.64 3.22
C ASN A 514 -59.65 -25.56 4.33
N THR A 515 -59.91 -25.92 5.59
CA THR A 515 -59.78 -24.97 6.71
C THR A 515 -58.33 -24.51 6.86
N GLN A 516 -57.36 -25.44 6.73
CA GLN A 516 -55.94 -25.17 6.82
C GLN A 516 -55.41 -24.30 5.65
N LEU A 517 -55.90 -24.51 4.42
CA LEU A 517 -55.54 -23.71 3.25
C LEU A 517 -56.12 -22.29 3.29
N SER A 518 -57.18 -22.08 4.06
CA SER A 518 -57.84 -20.79 4.22
C SER A 518 -57.13 -19.89 5.26
N GLU A 519 -56.20 -20.43 6.03
CA GLU A 519 -55.46 -19.72 7.08
C GLU A 519 -54.23 -18.98 6.52
N HIS A 520 -54.43 -17.70 6.24
CA HIS A 520 -53.41 -16.86 5.63
C HIS A 520 -52.67 -15.96 6.63
N THR A 521 -52.90 -16.09 7.94
CA THR A 521 -52.13 -15.34 8.94
C THR A 521 -50.65 -15.77 8.95
N TYR A 522 -49.77 -14.82 9.28
CA TYR A 522 -48.32 -15.02 9.40
C TYR A 522 -47.82 -14.81 10.84
N TYR A 523 -48.51 -13.97 11.61
CA TYR A 523 -48.28 -13.73 13.03
C TYR A 523 -49.62 -13.67 13.76
N GLY A 524 -49.70 -14.28 14.94
CA GLY A 524 -50.93 -14.36 15.74
C GLY A 524 -51.30 -15.80 16.11
N THR A 525 -52.35 -15.93 16.92
CA THR A 525 -52.92 -17.22 17.33
C THR A 525 -53.69 -17.82 16.15
N ILE A 526 -53.47 -19.09 15.86
CA ILE A 526 -54.32 -19.87 14.95
C ILE A 526 -55.62 -20.18 15.70
N GLU A 527 -56.73 -19.54 15.33
CA GLU A 527 -57.99 -19.64 16.07
C GLU A 527 -59.03 -20.55 15.39
N ASN A 528 -59.09 -20.56 14.05
CA ASN A 528 -60.20 -21.19 13.30
C ASN A 528 -59.76 -22.32 12.36
N VAL A 529 -58.61 -22.95 12.64
CA VAL A 529 -58.09 -24.04 11.80
C VAL A 529 -58.31 -25.37 12.48
N LEU A 530 -58.84 -26.34 11.72
CA LEU A 530 -58.96 -27.71 12.21
C LEU A 530 -57.62 -28.44 12.07
N GLU A 531 -57.31 -29.22 13.10
CA GLU A 531 -56.15 -30.11 13.13
C GLU A 531 -56.63 -31.55 13.19
N TRP A 532 -56.04 -32.41 12.36
CA TRP A 532 -56.21 -33.86 12.53
C TRP A 532 -55.32 -34.36 13.66
N ILE A 533 -55.93 -35.01 14.65
CA ILE A 533 -55.23 -35.56 15.81
C ILE A 533 -55.40 -37.09 15.81
N PRO A 534 -54.31 -37.86 15.68
CA PRO A 534 -54.35 -39.31 15.80
C PRO A 534 -54.90 -39.75 17.18
N TYR A 535 -55.72 -40.80 17.19
CA TYR A 535 -56.44 -41.23 18.41
C TYR A 535 -55.51 -41.65 19.56
N ASP A 536 -54.32 -42.17 19.25
CA ASP A 536 -53.27 -42.56 20.20
C ASP A 536 -52.62 -41.37 20.92
N ARG A 537 -52.94 -40.12 20.52
CA ARG A 537 -52.53 -38.90 21.22
C ARG A 537 -53.45 -38.53 22.39
N PHE A 538 -54.48 -39.34 22.67
CA PHE A 538 -55.38 -39.17 23.80
C PHE A 538 -55.19 -40.28 24.86
N TYR A 539 -55.26 -39.92 26.14
CA TYR A 539 -55.21 -40.87 27.27
C TYR A 539 -56.21 -40.50 28.37
N ASP A 540 -56.38 -41.38 29.37
CA ASP A 540 -57.36 -41.26 30.45
C ASP A 540 -58.80 -40.98 29.96
N ILE A 541 -59.20 -41.66 28.90
CA ILE A 541 -60.50 -41.47 28.24
C ILE A 541 -61.62 -41.99 29.17
N LYS A 542 -62.52 -41.09 29.58
CA LYS A 542 -63.65 -41.38 30.48
C LYS A 542 -64.97 -40.98 29.84
N TYR A 543 -65.94 -41.88 29.85
CA TYR A 543 -67.29 -41.59 29.36
C TYR A 543 -67.97 -40.51 30.22
N ILE A 544 -68.71 -39.60 29.57
CA ILE A 544 -69.47 -38.52 30.22
C ILE A 544 -70.97 -38.74 30.04
N ALA A 545 -71.45 -38.78 28.79
CA ALA A 545 -72.86 -38.79 28.44
C ALA A 545 -73.06 -39.29 26.99
N GLU A 546 -74.29 -39.62 26.63
CA GLU A 546 -74.69 -40.01 25.28
C GLU A 546 -75.94 -39.21 24.90
N ASP A 547 -75.93 -38.62 23.70
CA ASP A 547 -77.08 -37.94 23.09
C ASP A 547 -77.47 -38.62 21.77
N GLU A 548 -78.49 -38.09 21.09
CA GLU A 548 -78.97 -38.64 19.81
C GLU A 548 -77.94 -38.58 18.66
N PHE A 549 -76.85 -37.81 18.82
CA PHE A 549 -75.78 -37.64 17.84
C PHE A 549 -74.52 -38.48 18.19
N GLY A 550 -74.37 -38.91 19.44
CA GLY A 550 -73.44 -39.94 19.85
C GLY A 550 -72.90 -39.80 21.29
N LYS A 551 -71.86 -40.57 21.60
CA LYS A 551 -71.24 -40.62 22.94
C LYS A 551 -70.18 -39.53 23.12
N VAL A 552 -70.17 -38.89 24.28
CA VAL A 552 -69.19 -37.88 24.70
C VAL A 552 -68.28 -38.45 25.77
N TYR A 553 -66.98 -38.26 25.60
CA TYR A 553 -65.91 -38.69 26.49
C TYR A 553 -65.04 -37.49 26.87
N ARG A 554 -64.42 -37.53 28.06
CA ARG A 554 -63.34 -36.63 28.47
C ARG A 554 -62.01 -37.35 28.28
N ALA A 555 -60.99 -36.67 27.77
CA ALA A 555 -59.65 -37.22 27.63
C ALA A 555 -58.57 -36.17 27.92
N ASN A 556 -57.33 -36.63 28.12
CA ASN A 556 -56.13 -35.79 28.10
C ASN A 556 -55.48 -35.85 26.72
N TRP A 557 -55.15 -34.70 26.13
CA TRP A 557 -54.45 -34.62 24.85
C TRP A 557 -52.97 -34.29 25.03
N ILE A 558 -52.09 -35.18 24.53
CA ILE A 558 -50.64 -35.08 24.77
C ILE A 558 -50.03 -33.81 24.14
N ASP A 559 -50.36 -33.52 22.89
CA ASP A 559 -49.64 -32.51 22.10
C ASP A 559 -50.04 -31.08 22.40
N GLY A 560 -51.31 -30.86 22.76
CA GLY A 560 -51.88 -29.53 22.89
C GLY A 560 -51.97 -28.76 21.56
N ASN A 561 -52.52 -27.55 21.62
CA ASN A 561 -52.90 -26.74 20.45
C ASN A 561 -51.68 -26.24 19.67
N ILE A 562 -51.75 -26.27 18.34
CA ILE A 562 -50.81 -25.55 17.46
C ILE A 562 -50.92 -24.03 17.70
N THR A 563 -49.78 -23.34 17.77
CA THR A 563 -49.74 -21.87 17.94
C THR A 563 -49.16 -21.15 16.73
N ASN A 564 -47.91 -21.45 16.37
CA ASN A 564 -47.18 -20.75 15.32
C ASN A 564 -46.05 -21.62 14.76
N TRP A 565 -45.63 -21.31 13.54
CA TRP A 565 -44.55 -22.05 12.88
C TRP A 565 -43.17 -21.67 13.44
N ASN A 566 -42.34 -22.67 13.75
CA ASN A 566 -40.93 -22.48 14.08
C ASN A 566 -40.04 -22.65 12.84
N SER A 567 -39.55 -21.54 12.28
CA SER A 567 -38.67 -21.55 11.10
C SER A 567 -37.29 -22.17 11.34
N LYS A 568 -36.80 -22.25 12.59
CA LYS A 568 -35.52 -22.90 12.89
C LYS A 568 -35.64 -24.42 12.87
N ASN A 569 -36.70 -24.94 13.48
CA ASN A 569 -36.89 -26.39 13.63
C ASN A 569 -37.80 -26.98 12.55
N GLN A 570 -38.33 -26.14 11.65
CA GLN A 570 -39.27 -26.49 10.59
C GLN A 570 -40.46 -27.34 11.11
N ASN A 571 -41.04 -26.92 12.24
CA ASN A 571 -42.17 -27.62 12.85
C ASN A 571 -43.12 -26.63 13.58
N TRP A 572 -44.36 -27.05 13.84
CA TRP A 572 -45.34 -26.28 14.60
C TRP A 572 -44.96 -26.21 16.09
N LYS A 573 -44.98 -25.01 16.66
CA LYS A 573 -44.98 -24.84 18.11
C LYS A 573 -46.37 -25.18 18.66
N ARG A 574 -46.39 -25.75 19.86
CA ARG A 574 -47.62 -26.11 20.56
C ARG A 574 -47.66 -25.50 21.96
N LYS A 575 -48.87 -25.32 22.48
CA LYS A 575 -49.15 -24.88 23.85
C LYS A 575 -50.11 -25.85 24.52
N ASP A 576 -50.22 -25.76 25.84
CA ASP A 576 -51.21 -26.51 26.64
C ASP A 576 -51.05 -28.04 26.50
N TYR A 577 -49.81 -28.53 26.55
CA TYR A 577 -49.52 -29.97 26.59
C TYR A 577 -50.28 -30.65 27.74
N ASN A 578 -50.82 -31.85 27.47
CA ASN A 578 -51.65 -32.60 28.42
C ASN A 578 -52.94 -31.90 28.85
N MET A 579 -53.53 -31.04 28.01
CA MET A 579 -54.80 -30.39 28.32
C MET A 579 -55.99 -31.36 28.30
N PHE A 580 -57.03 -31.03 29.07
CA PHE A 580 -58.31 -31.74 29.04
C PHE A 580 -59.11 -31.35 27.79
N VAL A 581 -59.65 -32.34 27.11
CA VAL A 581 -60.53 -32.18 25.94
C VAL A 581 -61.76 -33.07 26.05
N ASN A 582 -62.83 -32.70 25.35
CA ASN A 582 -64.01 -33.53 25.19
C ASN A 582 -64.01 -34.14 23.77
N LEU A 583 -64.10 -35.46 23.69
CA LEU A 583 -64.20 -36.22 22.45
C LEU A 583 -65.66 -36.62 22.24
N LYS A 584 -66.25 -36.28 21.09
CA LYS A 584 -67.59 -36.75 20.71
C LYS A 584 -67.47 -37.76 19.58
N SER A 585 -67.92 -39.00 19.82
CA SER A 585 -68.02 -40.02 18.78
C SER A 585 -69.27 -39.78 17.95
N LEU A 586 -69.16 -39.83 16.63
CA LEU A 586 -70.27 -39.58 15.71
C LEU A 586 -70.68 -40.91 15.04
N ASN A 587 -71.95 -41.31 15.19
CA ASN A 587 -72.42 -42.66 14.85
C ASN A 587 -72.63 -42.92 13.34
N ALA A 588 -72.37 -41.97 12.44
CA ALA A 588 -72.37 -42.18 10.99
C ALA A 588 -71.62 -41.06 10.22
N PRO A 589 -70.99 -41.33 9.06
CA PRO A 589 -70.30 -40.31 8.25
C PRO A 589 -71.21 -39.15 7.80
N LYS A 590 -72.49 -39.42 7.50
CA LYS A 590 -73.48 -38.39 7.11
C LYS A 590 -73.79 -37.40 8.25
N ASN A 591 -73.65 -37.82 9.50
CA ASN A 591 -73.90 -36.95 10.66
C ASN A 591 -72.70 -36.03 10.94
N VAL A 592 -71.50 -36.39 10.47
CA VAL A 592 -70.28 -35.58 10.61
C VAL A 592 -70.41 -34.28 9.83
N THR A 593 -70.85 -34.33 8.57
CA THR A 593 -70.99 -33.14 7.73
C THR A 593 -72.08 -32.19 8.26
N ILE A 594 -73.23 -32.74 8.68
CA ILE A 594 -74.37 -31.96 9.19
C ILE A 594 -74.05 -31.30 10.55
N GLU A 595 -73.38 -31.99 11.48
CA GLU A 595 -73.08 -31.41 12.79
C GLU A 595 -71.92 -30.39 12.74
N ILE A 596 -70.96 -30.58 11.82
CA ILE A 596 -69.86 -29.63 11.61
C ILE A 596 -70.34 -28.36 10.90
N GLU A 597 -71.20 -28.47 9.87
CA GLU A 597 -71.78 -27.30 9.17
C GLU A 597 -72.64 -26.41 10.09
N ASN A 598 -73.21 -26.97 11.16
CA ASN A 598 -74.04 -26.23 12.13
C ASN A 598 -73.25 -25.59 13.28
N LYS A 599 -71.93 -25.83 13.39
CA LYS A 599 -71.09 -25.41 14.53
C LYS A 599 -69.89 -24.53 14.17
N VAL A 600 -69.62 -24.30 12.88
CA VAL A 600 -68.55 -23.41 12.38
C VAL A 600 -69.10 -22.03 12.06
#